data_AF-A0A2N1RGJ4-F1
#
_entry.id   AF-A0A2N1RGJ4-F1
#
_cell.length_a   1.000
_cell.length_b   1.000
_cell.length_c   1.000
_cell.angle_alpha   90.00
_cell.angle_beta   90.00
_cell.angle_gamma   90.00
#
_symmetry.space_group_name_H-M   'P 1'
#
loop_
_entity.id
_entity.type
_entity.pdbx_description
1 polymer ?
#
loop_
_entity_poly.entity_id
_entity_poly.type
_entity_poly.pdbx_seq_one_letter_code
_entity_poly.pdbx_strand_id
1 'polypeptide(L)'
;MLVTRIYHDAAGESHYEDMDICLSEQGPLGATSIPIPVTSLIMRENVSGYAYDWHVAPRRQFIVMLEGLVEIQVSDGETRLFKAGDIVLVDIDHRSFGGLDTDQNEDD
;
A
#
# COMPACT_ATOMS: atom_id res chain seq x y z
N MET A 1 -2.56 13.89 5.10
CA MET A 1 -3.14 12.99 4.07
C MET A 1 -2.79 11.60 4.52
N LEU A 2 -3.82 10.81 4.81
CA LEU A 2 -3.63 9.50 5.40
C LEU A 2 -3.08 8.52 4.37
N VAL A 3 -2.05 7.79 4.75
CA VAL A 3 -1.43 6.71 3.99
C VAL A 3 -1.20 5.56 4.96
N THR A 4 -1.69 4.38 4.62
CA THR A 4 -1.37 3.17 5.39
C THR A 4 -0.02 2.63 4.91
N ARG A 5 0.93 2.49 5.81
CA ARG A 5 2.26 1.93 5.56
C ARG A 5 2.29 0.47 5.98
N ILE A 6 2.85 -0.38 5.12
CA ILE A 6 3.26 -1.74 5.46
C ILE A 6 4.78 -1.73 5.59
N TYR A 7 5.32 -2.16 6.72
CA TYR A 7 6.77 -2.17 6.98
C TYR A 7 7.18 -3.44 7.73
N HIS A 8 8.48 -3.76 7.72
CA HIS A 8 9.03 -4.82 8.58
C HIS A 8 9.65 -4.27 9.85
N ASP A 9 9.46 -5.00 10.93
CA ASP A 9 10.23 -4.80 12.15
C ASP A 9 11.65 -5.41 12.06
N ALA A 10 12.37 -5.40 13.18
CA ALA A 10 13.72 -5.97 13.24
C ALA A 10 13.74 -7.51 13.17
N ALA A 11 12.61 -8.18 13.41
CA ALA A 11 12.47 -9.63 13.31
C ALA A 11 12.06 -10.10 11.90
N GLY A 12 11.65 -9.18 11.03
CA GLY A 12 11.14 -9.49 9.68
C GLY A 12 9.64 -9.78 9.67
N GLU A 13 8.91 -9.40 10.71
CA GLU A 13 7.45 -9.46 10.70
C GLU A 13 6.90 -8.18 10.05
N SER A 14 5.91 -8.28 9.15
CA SER A 14 5.23 -7.14 8.55
C SER A 14 4.08 -6.64 9.44
N HIS A 15 3.95 -5.32 9.51
CA HIS A 15 2.97 -4.60 10.30
C HIS A 15 2.35 -3.44 9.52
N TYR A 16 1.20 -2.97 9.99
CA TYR A 16 0.61 -1.72 9.55
C TYR A 16 1.02 -0.52 10.42
N GLU A 17 1.14 0.64 9.79
CA GLU A 17 1.25 1.95 10.45
C GLU A 17 0.43 2.97 9.66
N ASP A 18 -0.43 3.72 10.33
CA ASP A 18 -1.12 4.84 9.69
C ASP A 18 -0.25 6.09 9.77
N MET A 19 0.11 6.62 8.59
CA MET A 19 0.98 7.79 8.45
C MET A 19 0.22 8.98 7.87
N ASP A 20 0.52 10.17 8.38
CA ASP A 20 0.05 11.41 7.80
C ASP A 20 1.13 12.09 6.95
N ILE A 21 0.90 12.15 5.65
CA ILE A 21 1.68 13.02 4.76
C ILE A 21 1.20 14.46 4.98
N CYS A 22 2.11 15.30 5.47
CA CYS A 22 1.84 16.72 5.67
C CYS A 22 1.51 17.39 4.34
N LEU A 23 0.37 18.09 4.31
CA LEU A 23 0.00 18.99 3.21
C LEU A 23 0.14 20.43 3.69
N SER A 24 0.57 21.30 2.80
CA SER A 24 0.70 22.74 3.05
C SER A 24 0.18 23.51 1.86
N GLU A 25 -0.47 24.65 2.10
CA GLU A 25 -0.90 25.56 1.04
C GLU A 25 0.34 26.12 0.33
N GLN A 26 0.52 25.75 -0.95
CA GLN A 26 1.70 26.14 -1.74
C GLN A 26 1.36 27.01 -2.95
N GLY A 27 0.14 27.57 -3.01
CA GLY A 27 -0.27 28.48 -4.07
C GLY A 27 -1.72 28.25 -4.51
N PRO A 28 -2.09 28.64 -5.74
CA PRO A 28 -3.48 28.62 -6.19
C PRO A 28 -4.05 27.21 -6.42
N LEU A 29 -3.24 26.16 -6.29
CA LEU A 29 -3.63 24.76 -6.49
C LEU A 29 -4.17 24.08 -5.22
N GLY A 30 -4.16 24.78 -4.08
CA GLY A 30 -4.54 24.25 -2.77
C GLY A 30 -3.37 23.59 -2.02
N ALA A 31 -3.71 22.85 -0.95
CA ALA A 31 -2.74 22.16 -0.11
C ALA A 31 -2.07 20.97 -0.83
N THR A 32 -0.74 20.96 -0.86
CA THR A 32 0.07 19.89 -1.47
C THR A 32 1.12 19.38 -0.49
N SER A 33 1.56 18.14 -0.66
CA SER A 33 2.77 17.65 0.00
C SER A 33 4.01 18.27 -0.61
N ILE A 34 5.17 18.04 0.00
CA ILE A 34 6.43 18.17 -0.74
C ILE A 34 6.44 17.17 -1.92
N PRO A 35 7.18 17.45 -3.02
CA PRO A 35 7.32 16.51 -4.12
C PRO A 35 7.94 15.18 -3.67
N ILE A 36 7.30 14.07 -4.03
CA ILE A 36 7.83 12.72 -3.80
C ILE A 36 8.38 12.22 -5.13
N PRO A 37 9.71 12.03 -5.28
CA PRO A 37 10.28 11.53 -6.51
C PRO A 37 9.88 10.07 -6.73
N VAL A 38 9.45 9.76 -7.95
CA VAL A 38 9.15 8.40 -8.41
C VAL A 38 10.06 8.05 -9.58
N THR A 39 10.53 6.80 -9.62
CA THR A 39 11.38 6.29 -10.71
C THR A 39 10.56 5.72 -11.86
N SER A 40 9.36 5.20 -11.56
CA SER A 40 8.40 4.69 -12.54
C SER A 40 6.98 4.81 -12.02
N LEU A 41 6.02 4.83 -12.95
CA LEU A 41 4.59 4.76 -12.70
C LEU A 41 4.03 3.55 -13.45
N ILE A 42 3.20 2.76 -12.77
CA ILE A 42 2.58 1.56 -13.34
C ILE A 42 1.08 1.70 -13.17
N MET A 43 0.34 1.58 -14.26
CA MET A 43 -1.11 1.37 -14.24
C MET A 43 -1.33 -0.13 -14.19
N ARG A 44 -2.03 -0.60 -13.16
CA ARG A 44 -2.32 -2.02 -12.93
C ARG A 44 -3.81 -2.22 -12.80
N GLU A 45 -4.31 -3.25 -13.46
CA GLU A 45 -5.66 -3.76 -13.31
C GLU A 45 -5.55 -5.26 -13.02
N ASN A 46 -6.35 -5.75 -12.07
CA ASN A 46 -6.47 -7.17 -11.76
C ASN A 46 -7.86 -7.63 -12.20
N VAL A 47 -7.96 -8.91 -12.57
CA VAL A 47 -9.27 -9.56 -12.73
C VAL A 47 -9.90 -9.79 -11.35
N SER A 48 -11.23 -9.80 -11.27
CA SER A 48 -11.94 -10.16 -10.04
C SER A 48 -11.57 -11.58 -9.56
N GLY A 49 -11.62 -11.81 -8.25
CA GLY A 49 -11.23 -13.08 -7.64
C GLY A 49 -9.73 -13.36 -7.72
N TYR A 50 -8.92 -12.32 -7.98
CA TYR A 50 -7.47 -12.43 -7.95
C TYR A 50 -6.99 -12.59 -6.50
N ALA A 51 -6.58 -13.81 -6.16
CA ALA A 51 -5.83 -14.13 -4.97
C ALA A 51 -4.36 -14.35 -5.33
N TYR A 52 -3.46 -13.77 -4.55
CA TYR A 52 -2.02 -13.86 -4.81
C TYR A 52 -1.29 -14.32 -3.57
N ASP A 53 -0.73 -15.53 -3.66
CA ASP A 53 -0.03 -16.23 -2.57
C ASP A 53 0.97 -15.32 -1.83
N TRP A 54 1.21 -15.66 -0.56
CA TRP A 54 2.22 -15.07 0.29
C TRP A 54 3.52 -14.73 -0.43
N HIS A 55 3.83 -13.43 -0.49
CA HIS A 55 5.00 -12.92 -1.20
C HIS A 55 5.57 -11.71 -0.48
N VAL A 56 6.87 -11.48 -0.67
CA VAL A 56 7.48 -10.21 -0.27
C VAL A 56 7.24 -9.19 -1.37
N ALA A 57 6.91 -7.96 -0.99
CA ALA A 57 6.76 -6.90 -1.96
C ALA A 57 8.08 -6.70 -2.74
N PRO A 58 8.03 -6.59 -4.08
CA PRO A 58 9.25 -6.59 -4.91
C PRO A 58 10.09 -5.31 -4.74
N ARG A 59 9.53 -4.25 -4.16
CA ARG A 59 10.16 -2.96 -3.94
C ARG A 59 9.30 -2.08 -3.05
N ARG A 60 9.94 -1.06 -2.47
CA ARG A 60 9.27 0.08 -1.87
C ARG A 60 8.43 0.83 -2.92
N GLN A 61 7.13 0.97 -2.68
CA GLN A 61 6.22 1.59 -3.64
C GLN A 61 4.92 2.09 -3.01
N PHE A 62 4.35 3.13 -3.62
CA PHE A 62 2.98 3.54 -3.36
C PHE A 62 2.02 2.75 -4.26
N ILE A 63 0.91 2.32 -3.69
CA ILE A 63 -0.26 1.81 -4.39
C ILE A 63 -1.39 2.79 -4.10
N VAL A 64 -1.96 3.37 -5.15
CA VAL A 64 -3.13 4.24 -5.05
C VAL A 64 -4.30 3.47 -5.62
N MET A 65 -5.29 3.18 -4.77
CA MET A 65 -6.47 2.43 -5.15
C MET A 65 -7.42 3.37 -5.90
N LEU A 66 -7.68 3.08 -7.17
CA LEU A 66 -8.57 3.91 -8.00
C LEU A 66 -9.98 3.33 -8.08
N GLU A 67 -10.12 2.02 -8.00
CA GLU A 67 -11.38 1.28 -8.10
C GLU A 67 -11.25 -0.09 -7.42
N GLY A 68 -12.39 -0.69 -7.07
CA GLY A 68 -12.47 -2.03 -6.48
C GLY A 68 -12.06 -2.10 -5.02
N LEU A 69 -11.85 -3.34 -4.57
CA LEU A 69 -11.42 -3.69 -3.22
C LEU A 69 -10.19 -4.61 -3.26
N VAL A 70 -9.30 -4.45 -2.30
CA VAL A 70 -8.21 -5.39 -2.00
C VAL A 70 -8.16 -5.60 -0.50
N GLU A 71 -8.23 -6.84 -0.07
CA GLU A 71 -7.85 -7.26 1.26
C GLU A 71 -6.36 -7.62 1.27
N ILE A 72 -5.64 -7.14 2.28
CA ILE A 72 -4.23 -7.47 2.48
C ILE A 72 -4.06 -7.98 3.90
N GLN A 73 -3.41 -9.13 4.05
CA GLN A 73 -2.96 -9.65 5.34
C GLN A 73 -1.45 -9.51 5.45
N VAL A 74 -0.98 -8.94 6.57
CA VAL A 74 0.43 -8.89 6.94
C VAL A 74 0.79 -10.06 7.86
N SER A 75 2.08 -10.32 8.06
CA SER A 75 2.54 -11.55 8.71
C SER A 75 2.29 -11.60 10.21
N ASP A 76 2.02 -10.46 10.87
CA ASP A 76 1.55 -10.43 12.26
C ASP A 76 0.08 -10.89 12.42
N GLY A 77 -0.60 -11.15 11.30
CA GLY A 77 -1.98 -11.63 11.23
C GLY A 77 -3.03 -10.52 11.10
N GLU A 78 -2.66 -9.24 11.17
CA GLU A 78 -3.56 -8.13 10.90
C GLU A 78 -3.96 -8.12 9.41
N THR A 79 -5.26 -7.96 9.16
CA THR A 79 -5.84 -7.88 7.81
C THR A 79 -6.58 -6.57 7.66
N ARG A 80 -6.37 -5.86 6.54
CA ARG A 80 -7.09 -4.62 6.20
C ARG A 80 -7.68 -4.68 4.80
N LEU A 81 -8.87 -4.11 4.66
CA LEU A 81 -9.55 -3.91 3.38
C LEU A 81 -9.29 -2.49 2.88
N PHE A 82 -8.81 -2.38 1.65
CA PHE A 82 -8.53 -1.13 0.94
C PHE A 82 -9.48 -0.95 -0.23
N LYS A 83 -9.97 0.26 -0.42
CA LYS A 83 -10.95 0.65 -1.46
C LYS A 83 -10.48 1.86 -2.24
N ALA A 84 -11.25 2.24 -3.26
CA ALA A 84 -11.01 3.46 -4.04
C ALA A 84 -10.77 4.68 -3.13
N GLY A 85 -9.66 5.38 -3.37
CA GLY A 85 -9.19 6.53 -2.60
C GLY A 85 -8.13 6.21 -1.55
N ASP A 86 -7.98 4.94 -1.16
CA ASP A 86 -6.96 4.54 -0.20
C ASP A 86 -5.56 4.52 -0.84
N ILE A 87 -4.55 4.85 -0.02
CA ILE A 87 -3.15 4.86 -0.42
C ILE A 87 -2.38 3.96 0.51
N VAL A 88 -1.66 2.99 -0.07
CA VAL A 88 -0.79 2.07 0.66
C VAL A 88 0.66 2.36 0.28
N LEU A 89 1.50 2.65 1.26
CA LEU A 89 2.95 2.64 1.10
C LEU A 89 3.48 1.28 1.53
N VAL A 90 3.90 0.46 0.57
CA VAL A 90 4.62 -0.76 0.88
C VAL A 90 6.09 -0.38 1.06
N ASP A 91 6.59 -0.42 2.29
CA ASP A 91 7.93 0.00 2.72
C ASP A 91 8.74 -1.19 3.20
N ILE A 92 8.79 -2.19 2.33
CA ILE A 92 9.47 -3.46 2.54
C ILE A 92 10.62 -3.54 1.53
N ASP A 93 11.81 -3.88 2.00
CA ASP A 93 12.93 -4.23 1.13
C ASP A 93 12.77 -5.67 0.64
N HIS A 94 12.88 -5.89 -0.68
CA HIS A 94 12.84 -7.21 -1.33
C HIS A 94 13.85 -8.24 -0.81
N ARG A 95 14.80 -7.81 0.02
CA ARG A 95 15.80 -8.67 0.68
C ARG A 95 15.40 -9.10 2.08
N SER A 96 14.31 -8.57 2.62
CA SER A 96 13.79 -8.89 3.95
C SER A 96 12.83 -10.07 3.90
N PHE A 97 12.81 -10.84 4.98
CA PHE A 97 11.78 -11.86 5.22
C PHE A 97 10.53 -11.17 5.76
N GLY A 98 9.35 -11.71 5.44
CA GLY A 98 8.03 -11.18 5.84
C GLY A 98 7.14 -10.96 4.62
N GLY A 99 6.25 -11.93 4.37
CA GLY A 99 5.32 -11.85 3.25
C GLY A 99 4.11 -10.98 3.56
N LEU A 100 3.32 -10.72 2.53
CA LEU A 100 1.93 -10.30 2.61
C LEU A 100 1.12 -11.15 1.62
N ASP A 101 -0.15 -11.37 1.95
CA ASP A 101 -1.13 -12.03 1.10
C ASP A 101 -2.11 -10.97 0.60
N THR A 102 -2.50 -11.02 -0.68
CA THR A 102 -3.47 -10.09 -1.24
C THR A 102 -4.61 -10.87 -1.88
N ASP A 103 -5.82 -10.62 -1.39
CA ASP A 103 -7.05 -11.17 -1.95
C ASP A 103 -7.96 -10.02 -2.40
N GLN A 104 -8.66 -10.17 -3.52
CA GLN A 104 -9.71 -9.23 -3.92
C GLN A 104 -11.06 -9.86 -3.63
N ASN A 105 -11.71 -9.41 -2.56
CA ASN A 105 -13.09 -9.78 -2.27
C ASN A 105 -13.99 -9.39 -3.45
N GLU A 106 -14.79 -10.36 -3.91
CA GLU A 106 -15.87 -10.15 -4.86
C GLU A 106 -16.97 -9.35 -4.15
N ASP A 107 -17.08 -8.06 -4.44
CA ASP A 107 -18.32 -7.32 -4.14
C ASP A 107 -19.29 -7.53 -5.32
N ASP A 108 -20.33 -8.33 -5.06
CA ASP A 108 -21.57 -8.47 -5.85
C ASP A 108 -22.38 -7.16 -5.92
#